data_AF-R5GI38-F1
#
_entry.id   AF-R5GI38-F1
#
_cell.length_a   1.000
_cell.length_b   1.000
_cell.length_c   1.000
_cell.angle_alpha   90.00
_cell.angle_beta   90.00
_cell.angle_gamma   90.00
#
_symmetry.space_group_name_H-M   'P 1'
#
loop_
_entity.id
_entity.type
_entity.pdbx_description
1 polymer ?
#
loop_
_entity_poly.entity_id
_entity_poly.type
_entity_poly.pdbx_seq_one_letter_code
_entity_poly.pdbx_strand_id
1 'polypeptide(L)'
;MESINDEWTQTLERLSRRREELVGALPGYLEAAGEWRYEHIAAYGIFRHYTQSLDDSAAYARVTLACCSALTVMLMDCMRWLDAGKITEWDMILDLKLYSKQVEYSQENIDAFLEEYY
;
A
#
# COMPACT_ATOMS: atom_id res chain seq x y z
N MET A 1 -2.12 9.93 18.91
CA MET A 1 -2.94 9.60 17.74
C MET A 1 -2.73 10.70 16.70
N GLU A 2 -1.89 10.48 15.67
CA GLU A 2 -1.95 11.35 14.49
C GLU A 2 -3.37 11.24 13.93
N SER A 3 -4.06 12.36 13.75
CA SER A 3 -5.40 12.33 13.16
C SER A 3 -5.31 11.72 11.76
N ILE A 4 -6.20 10.78 11.45
CA ILE A 4 -6.39 10.30 10.08
C ILE A 4 -6.52 11.52 9.15
N ASN A 5 -5.68 11.58 8.12
CA ASN A 5 -5.70 12.67 7.16
C ASN A 5 -6.96 12.57 6.30
N ASP A 6 -7.71 13.67 6.14
CA ASP A 6 -8.89 13.71 5.25
C ASP A 6 -8.56 13.26 3.82
N GLU A 7 -7.35 13.56 3.34
CA GLU A 7 -6.85 13.12 2.04
C GLU A 7 -6.75 11.59 1.93
N TRP A 8 -6.33 10.93 3.01
CA TRP A 8 -6.23 9.48 3.07
C TRP A 8 -7.60 8.82 3.07
N THR A 9 -8.52 9.32 3.90
CA THR A 9 -9.91 8.82 3.95
C THR A 9 -10.57 8.93 2.57
N GLN A 10 -10.44 10.08 1.91
CA GLN A 10 -10.98 10.28 0.57
C GLN A 10 -10.33 9.34 -0.46
N THR A 11 -9.02 9.11 -0.34
CA THR A 11 -8.31 8.18 -1.23
C THR A 11 -8.82 6.75 -1.05
N LEU A 12 -8.96 6.28 0.19
CA LEU A 12 -9.49 4.95 0.50
C LEU A 12 -10.92 4.77 0.01
N GLU A 13 -11.79 5.76 0.17
CA GLU A 13 -13.15 5.72 -0.35
C GLU A 13 -13.19 5.58 -1.88
N ARG A 14 -12.33 6.33 -2.57
CA ARG A 14 -12.21 6.27 -4.03
C ARG A 14 -11.68 4.92 -4.51
N LEU A 15 -10.63 4.40 -3.87
CA LEU A 15 -10.08 3.07 -4.13
C LEU A 15 -11.15 1.98 -3.95
N SER A 16 -11.87 2.02 -2.83
CA SER A 16 -12.91 1.04 -2.50
C SER A 16 -14.06 1.05 -3.51
N ARG A 17 -14.48 2.26 -3.93
CA ARG A 17 -15.55 2.44 -4.93
C ARG A 17 -15.14 1.95 -6.32
N ARG A 18 -13.88 2.15 -6.70
CA ARG A 18 -13.36 1.86 -8.04
C ARG A 18 -12.60 0.53 -8.13
N ARG A 19 -12.60 -0.30 -7.09
CA ARG A 19 -11.76 -1.51 -7.00
C ARG A 19 -11.77 -2.38 -8.26
N GLU A 20 -12.94 -2.59 -8.88
CA GLU A 20 -13.08 -3.49 -10.04
C GLU A 20 -12.49 -2.88 -11.31
N GLU A 21 -12.69 -1.58 -11.50
CA GLU A 21 -12.07 -0.80 -12.58
C GLU A 21 -10.55 -0.83 -12.45
N LEU A 22 -10.04 -0.56 -11.24
CA LEU A 22 -8.60 -0.50 -10.97
C LEU A 22 -7.95 -1.86 -11.19
N VAL A 23 -8.53 -2.94 -10.66
CA VAL A 23 -8.01 -4.31 -10.86
C VAL A 23 -8.01 -4.69 -12.35
N GLY A 24 -9.04 -4.29 -13.10
CA GLY A 24 -9.08 -4.50 -14.56
C GLY A 24 -8.03 -3.70 -15.32
N ALA A 25 -7.64 -2.54 -14.83
CA ALA A 25 -6.65 -1.65 -15.45
C ALA A 25 -5.20 -1.98 -15.06
N LEU A 26 -4.96 -2.72 -13.98
CA LEU A 26 -3.63 -3.04 -13.46
C LEU A 26 -2.67 -3.60 -14.53
N PRO A 27 -3.05 -4.55 -15.41
CA PRO A 27 -2.12 -5.06 -16.41
C PRO A 27 -1.60 -3.96 -17.36
N GLY A 28 -2.50 -3.09 -17.86
CA GLY A 28 -2.11 -1.99 -18.74
C GLY A 28 -1.31 -0.92 -18.01
N TYR A 29 -1.64 -0.67 -16.74
CA TYR A 29 -0.85 0.20 -15.87
C TYR A 29 0.58 -0.33 -15.67
N LEU A 30 0.73 -1.60 -15.31
CA LEU A 30 2.04 -2.23 -15.07
C LEU A 30 2.89 -2.30 -16.34
N GLU A 31 2.28 -2.49 -17.51
CA GLU A 31 2.97 -2.40 -18.79
C GLU A 31 3.53 -0.98 -19.03
N ALA A 32 2.80 0.06 -18.63
CA ALA A 32 3.20 1.45 -18.80
C ALA A 32 4.21 1.94 -17.75
N ALA A 33 4.08 1.51 -16.49
CA ALA A 33 4.82 2.04 -15.35
C ALA A 33 5.94 1.11 -14.82
N GLY A 34 5.87 -0.18 -15.11
CA GLY A 34 6.76 -1.21 -14.58
C GLY A 34 6.38 -1.69 -13.17
N GLU A 35 6.81 -2.90 -12.84
CA GLU A 35 6.43 -3.60 -11.60
C GLU A 35 7.48 -3.54 -10.47
N TRP A 36 8.75 -3.27 -10.81
CA TRP A 36 9.91 -3.40 -9.91
C TRP A 36 9.75 -2.65 -8.59
N ARG A 37 9.06 -1.51 -8.61
CA ARG A 37 8.88 -0.65 -7.44
C ARG A 37 8.00 -1.31 -6.38
N TYR A 38 6.95 -2.02 -6.81
CA TYR A 38 6.02 -2.69 -5.90
C TYR A 38 6.66 -3.92 -5.25
N GLU A 39 7.50 -4.63 -6.02
CA GLU A 39 8.37 -5.67 -5.46
C GLU A 39 9.27 -5.10 -4.36
N HIS A 40 9.90 -3.95 -4.59
CA HIS A 40 10.76 -3.32 -3.59
C HIS A 40 9.98 -2.83 -2.35
N ILE A 41 8.75 -2.32 -2.52
CA ILE A 41 7.89 -1.96 -1.38
C ILE A 41 7.57 -3.20 -0.55
N ALA A 42 7.21 -4.33 -1.18
CA ALA A 42 6.93 -5.58 -0.48
C ALA A 42 8.20 -6.13 0.22
N ALA A 43 9.33 -6.16 -0.48
CA ALA A 43 10.61 -6.63 0.07
C ALA A 43 11.05 -5.78 1.27
N TYR A 44 10.89 -4.46 1.19
CA TYR A 44 11.16 -3.56 2.30
C TYR A 44 10.20 -3.80 3.48
N GLY A 45 8.90 -3.99 3.23
CA GLY A 45 7.92 -4.29 4.28
C GLY A 45 8.24 -5.60 5.01
N ILE A 46 8.63 -6.64 4.27
CA ILE A 46 9.12 -7.90 4.84
C ILE A 46 10.36 -7.63 5.68
N PHE A 47 11.40 -6.99 5.12
CA PHE A 47 12.63 -6.73 5.86
C PHE A 47 12.40 -5.94 7.16
N ARG A 48 11.53 -4.94 7.12
CA ARG A 48 11.24 -4.06 8.26
C ARG A 48 10.48 -4.77 9.38
N HIS A 49 9.51 -5.62 9.06
CA HIS A 49 8.58 -6.16 10.04
C HIS A 49 8.79 -7.64 10.35
N TYR A 50 9.41 -8.42 9.46
CA TYR A 50 9.52 -9.88 9.59
C TYR A 50 10.47 -10.32 10.69
N THR A 51 11.54 -9.60 10.99
CA THR A 51 12.48 -9.99 12.06
C THR A 51 11.83 -10.04 13.44
N GLN A 52 10.81 -9.21 13.67
CA GLN A 52 10.00 -9.22 14.90
C GLN A 52 9.11 -10.47 15.00
N SER A 53 8.85 -11.16 13.89
CA SER A 53 8.08 -12.41 13.87
C SER A 53 8.85 -13.62 14.39
N LEU A 54 10.09 -13.44 14.84
CA LEU A 54 10.83 -14.46 15.57
C LEU A 54 10.40 -14.49 17.04
N ASP A 55 9.85 -13.38 17.54
CA ASP A 55 9.47 -13.20 18.94
C ASP A 55 7.98 -13.52 19.18
N ASP A 56 7.13 -12.99 18.31
CA ASP A 56 5.72 -13.36 18.16
C ASP A 56 5.62 -14.25 16.93
N SER A 57 4.90 -15.35 16.85
CA SER A 57 4.91 -16.17 15.62
C SER A 57 4.10 -15.56 14.45
N ALA A 58 4.04 -14.22 14.31
CA ALA A 58 3.18 -13.50 13.35
C ALA A 58 3.75 -13.40 11.93
N ALA A 59 4.59 -14.34 11.51
CA ALA A 59 5.27 -14.29 10.21
C ALA A 59 4.26 -14.13 9.05
N TYR A 60 3.16 -14.87 9.12
CA TYR A 60 2.08 -14.80 8.13
C TYR A 60 1.41 -13.43 8.07
N ALA A 61 1.01 -12.86 9.21
CA ALA A 61 0.37 -11.55 9.28
C ALA A 61 1.29 -10.44 8.75
N ARG A 62 2.58 -10.48 9.12
CA ARG A 62 3.58 -9.49 8.68
C ARG A 62 3.88 -9.57 7.17
N VAL A 63 3.95 -10.78 6.61
CA VAL A 63 4.06 -10.98 5.14
C VAL A 63 2.81 -10.48 4.43
N THR A 64 1.62 -10.80 4.97
CA THR A 64 0.35 -10.32 4.42
C THR A 64 0.28 -8.80 4.41
N LEU A 65 0.69 -8.15 5.50
CA LEU A 65 0.75 -6.69 5.59
C LEU A 65 1.68 -6.09 4.53
N ALA A 66 2.86 -6.69 4.31
CA ALA A 66 3.81 -6.22 3.30
C ALA A 66 3.23 -6.34 1.87
N CYS A 67 2.58 -7.46 1.54
CA CYS A 67 1.91 -7.65 0.27
C CYS A 67 0.74 -6.67 0.08
N CYS A 68 -0.13 -6.52 1.09
CA CYS A 68 -1.24 -5.58 1.06
C CYS A 68 -0.77 -4.14 0.90
N SER A 69 0.36 -3.78 1.53
CA SER A 69 0.97 -2.46 1.39
C SER A 69 1.38 -2.17 -0.04
N ALA A 70 2.12 -3.09 -0.67
CA ALA A 70 2.55 -2.94 -2.06
C ALA A 70 1.36 -2.86 -3.02
N LEU A 71 0.35 -3.72 -2.83
CA LEU A 71 -0.88 -3.72 -3.64
C LEU A 71 -1.69 -2.44 -3.47
N THR A 72 -1.76 -1.90 -2.25
CA THR A 72 -2.50 -0.66 -1.98
C THR A 72 -1.86 0.53 -2.69
N VAL A 73 -0.54 0.68 -2.57
CA VAL A 73 0.21 1.74 -3.27
C VAL A 73 0.09 1.56 -4.79
N MET A 74 0.15 0.33 -5.30
CA MET A 74 -0.04 0.04 -6.72
C MET A 74 -1.41 0.47 -7.23
N LEU A 75 -2.48 0.24 -6.46
CA LEU A 75 -3.83 0.68 -6.82
C LEU A 75 -3.98 2.20 -6.74
N MET A 76 -3.30 2.87 -5.80
CA MET A 76 -3.25 4.34 -5.74
C MET A 76 -2.61 4.92 -7.01
N ASP A 77 -1.44 4.41 -7.37
CA ASP A 77 -0.72 4.84 -8.57
C ASP A 77 -1.54 4.55 -9.85
N CYS A 78 -2.15 3.36 -9.95
CA CYS A 78 -3.01 2.99 -11.07
C CYS A 78 -4.24 3.92 -11.19
N MET A 79 -4.88 4.26 -10.07
CA MET A 79 -6.00 5.19 -10.04
C MET A 79 -5.59 6.57 -10.56
N ARG A 80 -4.44 7.08 -10.13
CA ARG A 80 -3.92 8.38 -10.59
C ARG A 80 -3.55 8.34 -12.08
N TRP A 81 -2.95 7.24 -12.54
CA TRP A 81 -2.64 7.03 -13.95
C TRP A 81 -3.90 7.03 -14.82
N LEU A 82 -4.98 6.37 -14.39
CA LEU A 82 -6.27 6.40 -15.10
C LEU A 82 -6.87 7.81 -15.15
N ASP A 83 -6.80 8.55 -14.04
CA ASP A 83 -7.40 9.89 -13.95
C ASP A 83 -6.66 10.92 -14.80
N ALA A 84 -5.33 10.83 -14.87
CA ALA A 84 -4.48 11.81 -15.55
C ALA A 84 -3.99 11.36 -16.94
N GLY A 85 -4.18 10.09 -17.31
CA GLY A 85 -3.66 9.46 -18.53
C GLY A 85 -2.14 9.23 -18.55
N LYS A 86 -1.45 9.63 -17.48
CA LYS A 86 -0.01 9.44 -17.25
C LYS A 86 0.26 9.52 -15.76
N ILE A 87 1.40 9.00 -15.33
CA ILE A 87 1.89 9.14 -13.96
C ILE A 87 3.38 9.46 -14.00
N THR A 88 3.84 10.32 -13.09
CA THR A 88 5.26 10.63 -12.94
C THR A 88 5.86 9.90 -11.74
N GLU A 89 7.18 9.76 -11.69
CA GLU A 89 7.86 9.22 -10.50
C GLU A 89 7.57 10.06 -9.25
N TRP A 90 7.36 11.36 -9.40
CA TRP A 90 7.03 12.22 -8.27
C TRP A 90 5.63 11.95 -7.71
N ASP A 91 4.64 11.75 -8.58
CA ASP A 91 3.29 11.35 -8.19
C ASP A 91 3.31 10.04 -7.38
N MET A 92 4.03 9.06 -7.93
CA MET A 92 4.33 7.78 -7.31
C MET A 92 4.98 7.91 -5.92
N ILE A 93 5.91 8.86 -5.74
CA ILE A 93 6.54 9.15 -4.44
C ILE A 93 5.53 9.75 -3.46
N LEU A 94 4.67 10.65 -3.91
CA LEU A 94 3.64 11.26 -3.08
C LEU A 94 2.62 10.23 -2.59
N ASP A 95 2.18 9.31 -3.46
CA ASP A 95 1.23 8.25 -3.11
C ASP A 95 1.83 7.29 -2.07
N LEU A 96 3.09 6.86 -2.25
CA LEU A 96 3.81 6.07 -1.24
C LEU A 96 3.97 6.82 0.09
N LYS A 97 4.30 8.11 0.04
CA LYS A 97 4.46 8.94 1.25
C LYS A 97 3.15 9.08 2.03
N LEU A 98 2.02 9.27 1.32
CA LEU A 98 0.69 9.33 1.92
C LEU A 98 0.36 8.00 2.61
N TYR A 99 0.61 6.87 1.93
CA TYR A 99 0.41 5.53 2.49
C TYR A 99 1.25 5.31 3.75
N SER A 100 2.57 5.51 3.67
CA SER A 100 3.48 5.26 4.80
C SER A 100 3.10 6.08 6.01
N LYS A 101 2.71 7.35 5.85
CA LYS A 101 2.30 8.20 6.97
C LYS A 101 1.09 7.63 7.72
N GLN A 102 0.15 7.01 7.03
CA GLN A 102 -1.14 6.61 7.62
C GLN A 102 -1.15 5.16 8.11
N VAL A 103 -0.37 4.28 7.46
CA VAL A 103 -0.34 2.85 7.77
C VAL A 103 0.99 2.46 8.41
N GLU A 104 2.11 2.65 7.71
CA GLU A 104 3.43 2.16 8.16
C GLU A 104 3.94 2.82 9.45
N TYR A 105 3.63 4.10 9.66
CA TYR A 105 4.05 4.84 10.86
C TYR A 105 3.01 4.86 11.97
N SER A 106 1.85 4.22 11.77
CA SER A 106 0.85 4.05 12.82
C SER A 106 1.02 2.68 13.47
N GLN A 107 1.80 2.63 14.56
CA GLN A 107 1.99 1.38 15.31
C GLN A 107 0.65 0.80 15.79
N GLU A 108 -0.30 1.64 16.19
CA GLU A 108 -1.66 1.23 16.55
C GLU A 108 -2.37 0.49 15.40
N ASN A 109 -2.23 0.97 14.16
CA ASN A 109 -2.83 0.31 13.00
C ASN A 109 -2.14 -1.01 12.65
N ILE A 110 -0.81 -1.07 12.80
CA ILE A 110 -0.05 -2.29 12.59
C ILE A 110 -0.43 -3.34 13.64
N ASP A 111 -0.45 -2.96 14.91
CA ASP A 111 -0.80 -3.88 16.01
C ASP A 111 -2.24 -4.40 15.85
N ALA A 112 -3.20 -3.52 15.54
CA ALA A 112 -4.57 -3.93 15.26
C ALA A 112 -4.68 -4.91 14.08
N PHE A 113 -3.91 -4.70 13.01
CA PHE A 113 -3.84 -5.64 11.89
C PHE A 113 -3.22 -6.97 12.33
N LEU A 114 -2.12 -6.94 13.08
CA LEU A 114 -1.48 -8.16 13.54
C LEU A 114 -2.40 -8.98 14.44
N GLU A 115 -3.16 -8.35 15.34
CA GLU A 115 -4.14 -9.04 16.21
C GLU A 115 -5.26 -9.72 15.43
N GLU A 116 -5.74 -9.13 14.33
CA GLU A 116 -6.81 -9.71 13.50
C GLU A 116 -6.34 -10.94 12.71
N TYR A 117 -5.08 -10.97 12.30
CA TYR A 117 -4.51 -11.99 11.40
C TYR A 117 -3.49 -12.92 12.09
N TYR A 118 -3.43 -12.89 13.43
CA TYR A 118 -2.60 -13.78 14.26
C TYR A 118 -3.22 -15.18 14.43
#